data_AF-A0A9X5HG94-F1
#
_entry.id   AF-A0A9X5HG94-F1
#
_cell.length_a   1.000
_cell.length_b   1.000
_cell.length_c   1.000
_cell.angle_alpha   90.00
_cell.angle_beta   90.00
_cell.angle_gamma   90.00
#
_symmetry.space_group_name_H-M   'P 1'
#
loop_
_entity.id
_entity.type
_entity.pdbx_description
1 polymer ?
#
loop_
_entity_poly.entity_id
_entity_poly.type
_entity_poly.pdbx_seq_one_letter_code
_entity_poly.pdbx_strand_id
1 'polypeptide(L)'
;MARADDDRDRGGAEPGHGIHKGASDARLTELLRADTVTAYPALQELRARHHPHVLAYARLCTPHESMARQLAAQAFTLAARQTARGIDSGLPWRHQLLLLVARSAGSWAGDGRAAGLDAGLLLVLNSVGPSGPVPPMLTAFQSLSSRTQGLIWYGIVEREPTENTAALLGLTREDVTYGTDAALQQLARACLRTRLTASEDPDCPDFGRLIEESIRPDSPRDSADLHAHMTHCPHCTTAYEELAALRDAPRTALAEGLLPWGGTAYAAGDPGERAVGGTGAWRSGPGPAGSGREPEGGERAPDRRRTVLVSAVLGVALLPVAVFLAAQGGSPSPDPVGSANTQVSTPPVVVTVTATVSETPSSASTSPSRTTKSPSPTRSPSPTRTASPKPPPSSTRPLSGSFAQVVNVASGLCLDVSDAFSNGTDVITAPCSSSRTQRWRVDDDRGLLQSAADPDFCLDSRGATHRGVGIWECDSVEGRNGRNLMFVVDGDGLIRPAIAFGTAVTGGAGNGLSLESAGGGAGQRWRAGAA
;
A
#
# COMPACT_ATOMS: atom_id res chain seq x y z
N MET A 1 -66.64 -11.89 -1.81
CA MET A 1 -65.74 -11.98 -0.63
C MET A 1 -65.38 -13.44 -0.48
N ALA A 2 -64.15 -13.94 -0.45
CA ALA A 2 -62.79 -13.39 -0.44
C ALA A 2 -61.92 -14.47 -1.13
N ARG A 3 -61.16 -14.10 -2.17
CA ARG A 3 -59.69 -13.87 -2.19
C ARG A 3 -58.84 -15.07 -1.78
N ALA A 4 -58.04 -15.48 -2.77
CA ALA A 4 -56.88 -16.36 -2.68
C ALA A 4 -55.68 -15.59 -2.08
N ASP A 5 -54.90 -16.28 -1.25
CA ASP A 5 -53.54 -15.92 -0.82
C ASP A 5 -52.69 -17.17 -1.15
N ASP A 6 -51.88 -17.19 -2.21
CA ASP A 6 -50.55 -16.58 -2.39
C ASP A 6 -49.47 -17.31 -1.57
N ASP A 7 -48.91 -18.34 -2.20
CA ASP A 7 -47.78 -19.14 -1.72
C ASP A 7 -46.51 -18.61 -2.39
N ARG A 8 -45.93 -17.57 -1.81
CA ARG A 8 -44.63 -16.99 -2.16
C ARG A 8 -43.95 -16.43 -0.91
N ASP A 9 -43.10 -17.24 -0.27
CA ASP A 9 -41.78 -16.75 0.15
C ASP A 9 -40.88 -17.91 0.60
N ARG A 10 -40.00 -18.36 -0.31
CA ARG A 10 -38.73 -19.00 0.06
C ARG A 10 -37.62 -18.10 -0.46
N GLY A 11 -37.29 -17.09 0.34
CA GLY A 11 -36.08 -16.30 0.17
C GLY A 11 -34.86 -17.22 0.19
N GLY A 12 -34.15 -17.28 -0.95
CA GLY A 12 -32.83 -17.89 -1.04
C GLY A 12 -31.84 -17.04 -0.25
N ALA A 13 -31.31 -17.60 0.84
CA ALA A 13 -30.13 -17.05 1.49
C ALA A 13 -28.92 -17.26 0.58
N GLU A 14 -28.30 -16.16 0.15
CA GLU A 14 -26.96 -16.13 -0.44
C GLU A 14 -25.97 -16.93 0.44
N PRO A 15 -25.33 -17.99 -0.07
CA PRO A 15 -24.42 -18.81 0.73
C PRO A 15 -23.06 -18.10 0.86
N GLY A 16 -22.87 -17.31 1.92
CA GLY A 16 -21.53 -16.84 2.29
C GLY A 16 -21.45 -15.59 3.17
N HIS A 17 -22.48 -14.74 3.21
CA HIS A 17 -22.43 -13.50 3.97
C HIS A 17 -22.61 -13.78 5.48
N GLY A 18 -21.52 -13.76 6.25
CA GLY A 18 -21.55 -13.77 7.72
C GLY A 18 -21.10 -15.06 8.42
N ILE A 19 -20.56 -16.05 7.71
CA ILE A 19 -20.13 -17.35 8.30
C ILE A 19 -19.11 -17.18 9.45
N HIS A 20 -18.28 -16.13 9.39
CA HIS A 20 -17.24 -15.89 10.40
C HIS A 20 -17.37 -14.57 11.16
N LYS A 21 -18.52 -13.90 11.10
CA LYS A 21 -18.72 -12.55 11.70
C LYS A 21 -18.42 -12.50 13.21
N GLY A 22 -18.57 -13.62 13.93
CA GLY A 22 -18.25 -13.75 15.35
C GLY A 22 -16.92 -14.43 15.69
N ALA A 23 -16.13 -14.86 14.70
CA ALA A 23 -14.85 -15.51 14.94
C ALA A 23 -13.77 -14.49 15.34
N SER A 24 -12.88 -14.85 16.27
CA SER A 24 -11.72 -14.02 16.63
C SER A 24 -10.68 -13.99 15.51
N ASP A 25 -9.78 -13.00 15.54
CA ASP A 25 -8.71 -12.87 14.55
C ASP A 25 -7.77 -14.08 14.59
N ALA A 26 -7.52 -14.64 15.78
CA ALA A 26 -6.73 -15.87 15.94
C ALA A 26 -7.40 -17.06 15.23
N ARG A 27 -8.73 -17.20 15.39
CA ARG A 27 -9.48 -18.27 14.70
C ARG A 27 -9.50 -18.06 13.19
N LEU A 28 -9.70 -16.84 12.72
CA LEU A 28 -9.65 -16.51 11.30
C LEU A 28 -8.26 -16.80 10.70
N THR A 29 -7.19 -16.45 11.43
CA THR A 29 -5.80 -16.72 11.05
C THR A 29 -5.54 -18.22 10.92
N GLU A 30 -6.08 -19.03 11.83
CA GLU A 30 -5.99 -20.49 11.73
C GLU A 30 -6.68 -21.02 10.47
N LEU A 31 -7.87 -20.50 10.14
CA LEU A 31 -8.63 -20.88 8.94
C LEU A 31 -7.89 -20.52 7.64
N LEU A 32 -7.01 -19.52 7.64
CA LEU A 32 -6.18 -19.19 6.47
C LEU A 32 -5.19 -20.32 6.10
N ARG A 33 -4.90 -21.24 7.02
CA ARG A 33 -4.02 -22.40 6.77
C ARG A 33 -4.78 -23.60 6.20
N ALA A 34 -6.10 -23.55 6.18
CA ALA A 34 -6.96 -24.60 5.64
C ALA A 34 -7.00 -24.58 4.11
N ASP A 35 -7.85 -25.43 3.52
CA ASP A 35 -8.11 -25.42 2.09
C ASP A 35 -8.70 -24.08 1.62
N THR A 36 -8.68 -23.83 0.31
CA THR A 36 -9.09 -22.56 -0.28
C THR A 36 -10.56 -22.19 -0.03
N VAL A 37 -11.45 -23.17 0.11
CA VAL A 37 -12.89 -22.93 0.37
C VAL A 37 -13.09 -22.39 1.77
N THR A 38 -12.30 -22.87 2.72
CA THR A 38 -12.31 -22.42 4.12
C THR A 38 -11.53 -21.11 4.32
N ALA A 39 -10.37 -20.98 3.67
CA ALA A 39 -9.49 -19.81 3.83
C ALA A 39 -10.07 -18.53 3.21
N TYR A 40 -10.82 -18.63 2.12
CA TYR A 40 -11.30 -17.46 1.38
C TYR A 40 -12.33 -16.61 2.17
N PRO A 41 -13.40 -17.18 2.75
CA PRO A 41 -14.32 -16.43 3.61
C PRO A 41 -13.64 -15.85 4.85
N ALA A 42 -12.66 -16.56 5.43
CA ALA A 42 -11.88 -16.06 6.56
C ALA A 42 -11.04 -14.82 6.18
N LEU A 43 -10.41 -14.84 5.00
CA LEU A 43 -9.67 -13.68 4.48
C LEU A 43 -10.58 -12.50 4.16
N GLN A 44 -11.79 -12.74 3.63
CA GLN A 44 -12.77 -11.68 3.39
C GLN A 44 -13.17 -10.99 4.69
N GLU A 45 -13.42 -11.76 5.75
CA GLU A 45 -13.77 -11.22 7.07
C GLU A 45 -12.62 -10.37 7.65
N LEU A 46 -11.37 -10.88 7.59
CA LEU A 46 -10.20 -10.10 8.00
C LEU A 46 -10.04 -8.80 7.21
N ARG A 47 -10.29 -8.83 5.88
CA ARG A 47 -10.26 -7.61 5.07
C ARG A 47 -11.37 -6.64 5.48
N ALA A 48 -12.60 -7.11 5.62
CA ALA A 48 -13.74 -6.28 5.99
C ALA A 48 -13.50 -5.54 7.32
N ARG A 49 -12.93 -6.22 8.33
CA ARG A 49 -12.66 -5.64 9.65
C ARG A 49 -11.51 -4.65 9.67
N HIS A 50 -10.40 -4.98 9.01
CA HIS A 50 -9.15 -4.23 9.21
C HIS A 50 -8.86 -3.22 8.09
N HIS A 51 -9.48 -3.36 6.92
CA HIS A 51 -9.15 -2.52 5.75
C HIS A 51 -9.24 -1.02 6.01
N PRO A 52 -10.27 -0.46 6.67
CA PRO A 52 -10.34 0.98 6.90
C PRO A 52 -9.16 1.53 7.71
N HIS A 53 -8.68 0.78 8.70
CA HIS A 53 -7.55 1.15 9.55
C HIS A 53 -6.21 1.06 8.80
N VAL A 54 -6.04 0.00 8.01
CA VAL A 54 -4.85 -0.18 7.17
C VAL A 54 -4.77 0.91 6.09
N LEU A 55 -5.90 1.25 5.47
CA LEU A 55 -5.97 2.32 4.48
C LEU A 55 -5.67 3.69 5.12
N ALA A 56 -6.17 3.95 6.33
CA ALA A 56 -5.86 5.17 7.06
C ALA A 56 -4.36 5.32 7.32
N TYR A 57 -3.67 4.24 7.70
CA TYR A 57 -2.21 4.28 7.84
C TYR A 57 -1.48 4.41 6.50
N ALA A 58 -1.95 3.72 5.45
CA ALA A 58 -1.35 3.83 4.12
C ALA A 58 -1.42 5.26 3.55
N ARG A 59 -2.47 6.02 3.89
CA ARG A 59 -2.58 7.46 3.55
C ARG A 59 -1.55 8.34 4.25
N LEU A 60 -0.94 7.88 5.35
CA LEU A 60 0.21 8.56 5.97
C LEU A 60 1.52 8.28 5.24
N CYS A 61 1.57 7.20 4.45
CA CYS A 61 2.77 6.78 3.71
C CYS A 61 2.81 7.36 2.29
N THR A 62 1.68 7.84 1.77
CA THR A 62 1.56 8.40 0.41
C THR A 62 0.40 9.41 0.35
N PRO A 63 0.59 10.57 -0.30
CA PRO A 63 -0.49 11.53 -0.54
C PRO A 63 -1.47 11.04 -1.63
N HIS A 64 -1.11 10.03 -2.42
CA HIS A 64 -1.93 9.52 -3.52
C HIS A 64 -2.84 8.37 -3.05
N GLU A 65 -4.15 8.54 -3.25
CA GLU A 65 -5.18 7.59 -2.79
C GLU A 65 -5.10 6.21 -3.47
N SER A 66 -4.76 6.16 -4.77
CA SER A 66 -4.58 4.91 -5.50
C SER A 66 -3.41 4.09 -4.94
N MET A 67 -2.30 4.77 -4.64
CA MET A 67 -1.12 4.19 -4.03
C MET A 67 -1.38 3.74 -2.58
N ALA A 68 -2.15 4.51 -1.80
CA ALA A 68 -2.56 4.10 -0.45
C ALA A 68 -3.38 2.80 -0.48
N ARG A 69 -4.33 2.68 -1.41
CA ARG A 69 -5.10 1.45 -1.63
C ARG A 69 -4.22 0.27 -2.06
N GLN A 70 -3.24 0.53 -2.93
CA GLN A 70 -2.29 -0.50 -3.37
C GLN A 70 -1.39 -0.99 -2.23
N LEU A 71 -0.86 -0.10 -1.38
CA LEU A 71 -0.10 -0.48 -0.18
C LEU A 71 -0.95 -1.32 0.77
N ALA A 72 -2.19 -0.91 1.03
CA ALA A 72 -3.11 -1.66 1.88
C ALA A 72 -3.40 -3.06 1.32
N ALA A 73 -3.70 -3.16 0.02
CA ALA A 73 -3.94 -4.45 -0.65
C ALA A 73 -2.71 -5.38 -0.63
N GLN A 74 -1.51 -4.81 -0.85
CA GLN A 74 -0.25 -5.55 -0.74
C GLN A 74 -0.04 -6.08 0.68
N ALA A 75 -0.28 -5.28 1.72
CA ALA A 75 -0.15 -5.71 3.11
C ALA A 75 -1.05 -6.91 3.44
N PHE A 76 -2.33 -6.88 3.03
CA PHE A 76 -3.23 -8.04 3.20
C PHE A 76 -2.76 -9.28 2.44
N THR A 77 -2.26 -9.09 1.22
CA THR A 77 -1.77 -10.19 0.38
C THR A 77 -0.53 -10.83 1.00
N LEU A 78 0.41 -10.02 1.50
CA LEU A 78 1.60 -10.49 2.20
C LEU A 78 1.24 -11.22 3.49
N ALA A 79 0.36 -10.65 4.32
CA ALA A 79 -0.08 -11.29 5.56
C ALA A 79 -0.73 -12.66 5.28
N ALA A 80 -1.67 -12.73 4.34
CA ALA A 80 -2.32 -13.99 3.97
C ALA A 80 -1.33 -15.04 3.45
N ARG A 81 -0.39 -14.64 2.58
CA ARG A 81 0.67 -15.52 2.05
C ARG A 81 1.60 -16.03 3.15
N GLN A 82 1.99 -15.17 4.09
CA GLN A 82 2.83 -15.55 5.24
C GLN A 82 2.10 -16.55 6.13
N THR A 83 0.85 -16.26 6.49
CA THR A 83 0.03 -17.16 7.33
C THR A 83 -0.19 -18.52 6.67
N ALA A 84 -0.53 -18.55 5.37
CA ALA A 84 -0.74 -19.79 4.62
C ALA A 84 0.53 -20.65 4.52
N ARG A 85 1.72 -20.04 4.61
CA ARG A 85 3.02 -20.74 4.69
C ARG A 85 3.39 -21.17 6.12
N GLY A 86 2.52 -20.93 7.10
CA GLY A 86 2.78 -21.23 8.50
C GLY A 86 3.68 -20.22 9.21
N ILE A 87 3.97 -19.07 8.60
CA ILE A 87 4.73 -17.99 9.23
C ILE A 87 3.79 -17.20 10.12
N ASP A 88 3.94 -17.34 11.44
CA ASP A 88 3.17 -16.57 12.42
C ASP A 88 3.96 -15.34 12.85
N SER A 89 3.32 -14.17 12.81
CA SER A 89 3.94 -12.92 13.26
C SER A 89 3.95 -12.81 14.78
N GLY A 90 3.05 -13.53 15.47
CA GLY A 90 2.78 -13.38 16.90
C GLY A 90 2.15 -12.03 17.29
N LEU A 91 1.91 -11.14 16.31
CA LEU A 91 1.41 -9.78 16.51
C LEU A 91 -0.11 -9.71 16.30
N PRO A 92 -0.79 -8.70 16.90
CA PRO A 92 -2.17 -8.38 16.55
C PRO A 92 -2.30 -8.12 15.04
N TRP A 93 -3.34 -8.65 14.41
CA TRP A 93 -3.49 -8.65 12.95
C TRP A 93 -3.40 -7.25 12.34
N ARG A 94 -4.05 -6.27 12.98
CA ARG A 94 -4.00 -4.88 12.52
C ARG A 94 -2.60 -4.27 12.63
N HIS A 95 -1.88 -4.51 13.72
CA HIS A 95 -0.49 -4.06 13.89
C HIS A 95 0.42 -4.66 12.81
N GLN A 96 0.33 -5.97 12.60
CA GLN A 96 1.09 -6.67 11.55
C GLN A 96 0.84 -6.05 10.17
N LEU A 97 -0.43 -5.76 9.82
CA LEU A 97 -0.77 -5.15 8.55
C LEU A 97 -0.16 -3.75 8.38
N LEU A 98 -0.17 -2.93 9.43
CA LEU A 98 0.46 -1.60 9.39
C LEU A 98 1.99 -1.69 9.22
N LEU A 99 2.65 -2.64 9.89
CA LEU A 99 4.08 -2.89 9.67
C LEU A 99 4.36 -3.36 8.23
N LEU A 100 3.47 -4.16 7.64
CA LEU A 100 3.59 -4.60 6.25
C LEU A 100 3.35 -3.45 5.25
N VAL A 101 2.48 -2.50 5.56
CA VAL A 101 2.33 -1.25 4.77
C VAL A 101 3.64 -0.47 4.76
N ALA A 102 4.24 -0.23 5.94
CA ALA A 102 5.51 0.49 6.03
C ALA A 102 6.65 -0.23 5.27
N ARG A 103 6.73 -1.56 5.40
CA ARG A 103 7.69 -2.39 4.65
C ARG A 103 7.47 -2.31 3.14
N SER A 104 6.21 -2.28 2.69
CA SER A 104 5.88 -2.16 1.27
C SER A 104 6.21 -0.77 0.73
N ALA A 105 5.97 0.29 1.50
CA ALA A 105 6.43 1.63 1.13
C ALA A 105 7.96 1.70 1.06
N GLY A 106 8.64 1.01 1.98
CA GLY A 106 10.08 0.82 1.97
C GLY A 106 10.64 0.23 0.68
N SER A 107 9.98 -0.78 0.11
CA SER A 107 10.41 -1.36 -1.18
C SER A 107 10.19 -0.42 -2.36
N TRP A 108 9.17 0.44 -2.30
CA TRP A 108 8.89 1.43 -3.36
C TRP A 108 9.90 2.57 -3.38
N ALA A 109 10.53 2.88 -2.24
CA ALA A 109 11.56 3.91 -2.16
C ALA A 109 12.79 3.60 -3.05
N GLY A 110 13.02 2.32 -3.39
CA GLY A 110 14.11 1.90 -4.28
C GLY A 110 13.76 1.85 -5.77
N ASP A 111 12.51 2.15 -6.17
CA ASP A 111 12.06 2.06 -7.56
C ASP A 111 11.29 3.30 -8.05
N GLY A 112 10.75 3.26 -9.27
CA GLY A 112 10.05 4.39 -9.88
C GLY A 112 8.82 4.90 -9.13
N ARG A 113 8.33 4.15 -8.12
CA ARG A 113 7.20 4.54 -7.27
C ARG A 113 7.59 5.43 -6.11
N ALA A 114 8.89 5.62 -5.84
CA ALA A 114 9.38 6.49 -4.77
C ALA A 114 8.78 7.90 -4.83
N ALA A 115 8.60 8.45 -6.04
CA ALA A 115 8.03 9.78 -6.27
C ALA A 115 6.59 9.95 -5.76
N GLY A 116 5.87 8.84 -5.55
CA GLY A 116 4.51 8.87 -5.05
C GLY A 116 4.37 8.67 -3.54
N LEU A 117 5.47 8.46 -2.80
CA LEU A 117 5.47 8.36 -1.34
C LEU A 117 5.40 9.74 -0.67
N ASP A 118 5.01 9.76 0.60
CA ASP A 118 5.12 10.96 1.44
C ASP A 118 6.60 11.41 1.51
N ALA A 119 6.83 12.72 1.37
CA ALA A 119 8.19 13.27 1.29
C ALA A 119 8.98 13.08 2.59
N GLY A 120 8.31 13.15 3.74
CA GLY A 120 8.94 12.89 5.03
C GLY A 120 9.29 11.42 5.21
N LEU A 121 8.39 10.52 4.81
CA LEU A 121 8.66 9.08 4.83
C LEU A 121 9.84 8.74 3.92
N LEU A 122 9.85 9.26 2.70
CA LEU A 122 10.91 9.01 1.73
C LEU A 122 12.27 9.51 2.25
N LEU A 123 12.30 10.67 2.92
CA LEU A 123 13.52 11.18 3.56
C LEU A 123 14.05 10.21 4.63
N VAL A 124 13.16 9.66 5.46
CA VAL A 124 13.54 8.66 6.47
C VAL A 124 14.04 7.38 5.82
N LEU A 125 13.31 6.83 4.85
CA LEU A 125 13.70 5.59 4.16
C LEU A 125 15.06 5.73 3.44
N ASN A 126 15.37 6.91 2.90
CA ASN A 126 16.66 7.17 2.27
C ASN A 126 17.81 7.30 3.28
N SER A 127 17.54 7.68 4.53
CA SER A 127 18.57 7.85 5.56
C SER A 127 18.89 6.55 6.31
N VAL A 128 17.88 5.73 6.60
CA VAL A 128 18.04 4.48 7.38
C VAL A 128 17.90 3.21 6.55
N GLY A 129 17.51 3.32 5.28
CA GLY A 129 17.33 2.22 4.35
C GLY A 129 15.87 1.75 4.20
N PRO A 130 15.60 0.85 3.23
CA PRO A 130 14.25 0.47 2.82
C PRO A 130 13.47 -0.34 3.88
N SER A 131 14.12 -0.80 4.94
CA SER A 131 13.42 -1.42 6.07
C SER A 131 12.77 -0.40 7.01
N GLY A 132 13.15 0.88 6.89
CA GLY A 132 12.77 1.92 7.83
C GLY A 132 13.44 1.76 9.20
N PRO A 133 13.19 2.72 10.12
CA PRO A 133 13.68 2.62 11.48
C PRO A 133 12.95 1.49 12.21
N VAL A 134 13.67 0.76 13.06
CA VAL A 134 13.04 -0.22 13.95
C VAL A 134 12.29 0.54 15.04
N PRO A 135 10.97 0.34 15.21
CA PRO A 135 10.21 1.05 16.24
C PRO A 135 10.76 0.71 17.64
N PRO A 136 11.00 1.71 18.49
CA PRO A 136 11.81 1.55 19.69
C PRO A 136 11.19 0.59 20.73
N MET A 137 9.86 0.45 20.75
CA MET A 137 9.15 -0.44 21.68
C MET A 137 8.83 -1.82 21.08
N LEU A 138 9.15 -2.06 19.80
CA LEU A 138 8.71 -3.28 19.09
C LEU A 138 9.27 -4.56 19.70
N THR A 139 10.56 -4.58 20.07
CA THR A 139 11.21 -5.75 20.69
C THR A 139 10.56 -6.09 22.04
N ALA A 140 10.33 -5.08 22.88
CA ALA A 140 9.66 -5.28 24.16
C ALA A 140 8.22 -5.78 23.98
N PHE A 141 7.49 -5.20 23.03
CA PHE A 141 6.12 -5.61 22.70
C PHE A 141 6.04 -7.06 22.21
N GLN A 142 6.94 -7.48 21.32
CA GLN A 142 7.02 -8.85 20.81
C GLN A 142 7.35 -9.89 21.89
N SER A 143 7.99 -9.48 22.99
CA SER A 143 8.28 -10.37 24.12
C SER A 143 7.05 -10.71 24.97
N LEU A 144 5.94 -9.99 24.80
CA LEU A 144 4.71 -10.19 25.55
C LEU A 144 3.84 -11.30 24.94
N SER A 145 2.89 -11.82 25.72
CA SER A 145 1.90 -12.78 25.19
C SER A 145 1.02 -12.13 24.11
N SER A 146 0.51 -12.93 23.17
CA SER A 146 -0.43 -12.45 22.13
C SER A 146 -1.68 -11.78 22.72
N ARG A 147 -2.17 -12.28 23.87
CA ARG A 147 -3.26 -11.66 24.65
C ARG A 147 -2.88 -10.25 25.10
N THR A 148 -1.71 -10.09 25.72
CA THR A 148 -1.23 -8.79 26.21
C THR A 148 -1.02 -7.81 25.07
N GLN A 149 -0.39 -8.25 23.97
CA GLN A 149 -0.19 -7.45 22.77
C GLN A 149 -1.52 -6.97 22.18
N GLY A 150 -2.50 -7.87 22.10
CA GLY A 150 -3.84 -7.58 21.60
C GLY A 150 -4.59 -6.54 22.43
N LEU A 151 -4.56 -6.65 23.76
CA LEU A 151 -5.19 -5.68 24.66
C LEU A 151 -4.59 -4.28 24.51
N ILE A 152 -3.26 -4.18 24.39
CA ILE A 152 -2.57 -2.91 24.16
C ILE A 152 -2.97 -2.33 22.80
N TRP A 153 -2.89 -3.13 21.74
CA TRP A 153 -3.11 -2.63 20.39
C TRP A 153 -4.57 -2.22 20.17
N TYR A 154 -5.52 -3.13 20.40
CA TYR A 154 -6.93 -2.83 20.14
C TYR A 154 -7.55 -1.93 21.20
N GLY A 155 -7.24 -2.13 22.49
CA GLY A 155 -7.81 -1.35 23.59
C GLY A 155 -7.24 0.07 23.71
N ILE A 156 -5.92 0.25 23.51
CA ILE A 156 -5.26 1.54 23.77
C ILE A 156 -4.93 2.28 22.48
N VAL A 157 -4.24 1.64 21.52
CA VAL A 157 -3.80 2.31 20.28
C VAL A 157 -5.00 2.63 19.37
N GLU A 158 -5.79 1.61 19.09
CA GLU A 158 -6.95 1.69 18.20
C GLU A 158 -8.19 2.26 18.90
N ARG A 159 -8.26 2.13 20.24
CA ARG A 159 -9.43 2.48 21.07
C ARG A 159 -10.72 1.83 20.55
N GLU A 160 -10.63 0.55 20.21
CA GLU A 160 -11.82 -0.24 19.92
C GLU A 160 -12.71 -0.33 21.16
N PRO A 161 -14.05 -0.28 21.00
CA PRO A 161 -14.98 -0.59 22.08
C PRO A 161 -14.64 -1.92 22.75
N THR A 162 -14.94 -2.05 24.05
CA THR A 162 -14.65 -3.26 24.83
C THR A 162 -15.24 -4.52 24.19
N GLU A 163 -16.48 -4.43 23.66
CA GLU A 163 -17.15 -5.49 22.93
C GLU A 163 -16.38 -5.93 21.68
N ASN A 164 -15.89 -4.96 20.89
CA ASN A 164 -15.14 -5.23 19.67
C ASN A 164 -13.78 -5.84 20.00
N THR A 165 -13.08 -5.29 20.99
CA THR A 165 -11.80 -5.82 21.46
C THR A 165 -11.94 -7.27 21.94
N ALA A 166 -12.99 -7.55 22.71
CA ALA A 166 -13.31 -8.90 23.18
C ALA A 166 -13.56 -9.86 22.00
N ALA A 167 -14.33 -9.44 21.00
CA ALA A 167 -14.61 -10.24 19.81
C ALA A 167 -13.35 -10.50 18.97
N LEU A 168 -12.54 -9.47 18.69
CA LEU A 168 -11.30 -9.58 17.91
C LEU A 168 -10.30 -10.55 18.59
N LEU A 169 -10.18 -10.48 19.91
CA LEU A 169 -9.24 -11.30 20.69
C LEU A 169 -9.79 -12.67 21.13
N GLY A 170 -11.10 -12.89 21.02
CA GLY A 170 -11.75 -14.08 21.57
C GLY A 170 -11.72 -14.12 23.11
N LEU A 171 -11.84 -12.96 23.75
CA LEU A 171 -11.87 -12.77 25.20
C LEU A 171 -13.27 -12.41 25.70
N THR A 172 -13.47 -12.41 27.01
CA THR A 172 -14.67 -11.82 27.62
C THR A 172 -14.55 -10.29 27.72
N ARG A 173 -15.66 -9.58 27.95
CA ARG A 173 -15.61 -8.13 28.17
C ARG A 173 -14.89 -7.79 29.46
N GLU A 174 -15.06 -8.63 30.47
CA GLU A 174 -14.41 -8.53 31.77
C GLU A 174 -12.89 -8.67 31.63
N ASP A 175 -12.42 -9.63 30.83
CA ASP A 175 -11.00 -9.80 30.51
C ASP A 175 -10.38 -8.54 29.91
N VAL A 176 -11.12 -7.83 29.04
CA VAL A 176 -10.65 -6.60 28.40
C VAL A 176 -10.62 -5.44 29.39
N THR A 177 -11.73 -5.23 30.12
CA THR A 177 -11.87 -4.14 31.10
C THR A 177 -10.80 -4.23 32.19
N TYR A 178 -10.56 -5.42 32.76
CA TYR A 178 -9.60 -5.59 33.84
C TYR A 178 -8.17 -5.90 33.36
N GLY A 179 -8.00 -6.31 32.11
CA GLY A 179 -6.71 -6.72 31.56
C GLY A 179 -5.87 -5.59 30.94
N THR A 180 -6.50 -4.50 30.51
CA THR A 180 -5.84 -3.46 29.70
C THR A 180 -4.75 -2.70 30.47
N ASP A 181 -5.04 -2.24 31.69
CA ASP A 181 -4.05 -1.52 32.52
C ASP A 181 -2.88 -2.43 32.92
N ALA A 182 -3.18 -3.69 33.28
CA ALA A 182 -2.17 -4.68 33.59
C ALA A 182 -1.28 -5.01 32.37
N ALA A 183 -1.85 -4.96 31.16
CA ALA A 183 -1.11 -5.16 29.92
C ALA A 183 -0.15 -3.98 29.65
N LEU A 184 -0.60 -2.74 29.86
CA LEU A 184 0.25 -1.56 29.74
C LEU A 184 1.42 -1.59 30.73
N GLN A 185 1.18 -2.00 31.98
CA GLN A 185 2.24 -2.17 32.98
C GLN A 185 3.23 -3.30 32.61
N GLN A 186 2.76 -4.38 31.99
CA GLN A 186 3.65 -5.43 31.46
C GLN A 186 4.56 -4.89 30.35
N LEU A 187 4.02 -4.08 29.43
CA LEU A 187 4.83 -3.45 28.40
C LEU A 187 5.85 -2.47 28.98
N ALA A 188 5.46 -1.59 29.91
CA ALA A 188 6.38 -0.65 30.53
C ALA A 188 7.59 -1.36 31.17
N ARG A 189 7.34 -2.46 31.90
CA ARG A 189 8.41 -3.30 32.46
C ARG A 189 9.27 -3.98 31.40
N ALA A 190 8.66 -4.42 30.29
CA ALA A 190 9.39 -5.03 29.18
C ALA A 190 10.28 -4.01 28.46
N CYS A 191 9.81 -2.78 28.25
CA CYS A 191 10.59 -1.68 27.69
C CYS A 191 11.80 -1.35 28.58
N LEU A 192 11.55 -1.15 29.89
CA LEU A 192 12.63 -0.90 30.86
C LEU A 192 13.68 -2.01 30.81
N ARG A 193 13.27 -3.27 30.91
CA ARG A 193 14.20 -4.41 30.85
C ARG A 193 15.01 -4.44 29.55
N THR A 194 14.36 -4.18 28.41
CA THR A 194 15.03 -4.15 27.11
C THR A 194 16.10 -3.06 27.05
N ARG A 195 15.86 -1.89 27.65
CA ARG A 195 16.84 -0.80 27.72
C ARG A 195 18.00 -1.11 28.64
N LEU A 196 17.71 -1.61 29.85
CA LEU A 196 18.74 -1.92 30.84
C LEU A 196 19.66 -3.05 30.38
N THR A 197 19.11 -4.07 29.70
CA THR A 197 19.91 -5.18 29.15
C THR A 197 20.76 -4.80 27.93
N ALA A 198 20.44 -3.69 27.27
CA ALA A 198 21.24 -3.15 26.17
C ALA A 198 22.40 -2.26 26.64
N SER A 199 22.42 -1.87 27.93
CA SER A 199 23.50 -1.07 28.52
C SER A 199 24.70 -1.94 28.86
N GLU A 200 25.91 -1.41 28.62
CA GLU A 200 27.17 -2.02 29.08
C GLU A 200 27.52 -1.63 30.53
N ASP A 201 26.79 -0.68 31.11
CA ASP A 201 27.00 -0.21 32.48
C ASP A 201 26.39 -1.20 33.50
N PRO A 202 27.21 -1.82 34.37
CA PRO A 202 26.75 -2.83 35.32
C PRO A 202 25.83 -2.26 36.41
N ASP A 203 25.80 -0.94 36.63
CA ASP A 203 24.99 -0.30 37.67
C ASP A 203 23.56 0.00 37.18
N CYS A 204 23.31 -0.01 35.85
CA CYS A 204 21.99 0.25 35.27
C CYS A 204 20.83 -0.57 35.86
N PRO A 205 20.97 -1.89 36.15
CA PRO A 205 19.92 -2.67 36.79
C PRO A 205 19.44 -2.09 38.14
N ASP A 206 20.33 -1.47 38.91
CA ASP A 206 19.99 -0.89 40.22
C ASP A 206 19.15 0.39 40.07
N PHE A 207 19.35 1.14 38.99
CA PHE A 207 18.54 2.31 38.66
C PHE A 207 17.15 1.95 38.12
N GLY A 208 16.91 0.71 37.70
CA GLY A 208 15.61 0.28 37.18
C GLY A 208 14.45 0.53 38.14
N ARG A 209 14.64 0.21 39.43
CA ARG A 209 13.62 0.47 40.45
C ARG A 209 13.43 1.98 40.68
N LEU A 210 14.50 2.77 40.65
CA LEU A 210 14.40 4.22 40.80
C LEU A 210 13.59 4.84 39.66
N ILE A 211 13.77 4.34 38.43
CA ILE A 211 12.95 4.75 37.27
C ILE A 211 11.48 4.42 37.53
N GLU A 212 11.15 3.18 37.92
CA GLU A 212 9.76 2.79 38.20
C GLU A 212 9.11 3.63 39.31
N GLU A 213 9.85 3.97 40.38
CA GLU A 213 9.36 4.83 41.45
C GLU A 213 9.15 6.28 40.99
N SER A 214 10.02 6.79 40.12
CA SER A 214 9.93 8.16 39.58
C SER A 214 8.78 8.37 38.59
N ILE A 215 8.31 7.30 37.94
CA ILE A 215 7.22 7.34 36.95
C ILE A 215 5.87 6.84 37.50
N ARG A 216 5.74 6.69 38.83
CA ARG A 216 4.44 6.34 39.44
C ARG A 216 3.36 7.38 39.13
N PRO A 217 2.12 6.95 38.80
CA PRO A 217 1.02 7.88 38.51
C PRO A 217 0.65 8.81 39.67
N ASP A 218 0.50 8.27 40.88
CA ASP A 218 -0.08 9.02 42.02
C ASP A 218 0.98 9.65 42.93
N SER A 219 2.20 9.12 42.92
CA SER A 219 3.28 9.54 43.83
C SER A 219 4.65 9.26 43.18
N PRO A 220 5.02 10.03 42.15
CA PRO A 220 6.36 9.96 41.56
C PRO A 220 7.40 10.34 42.62
N ARG A 221 8.48 9.57 42.69
CA ARG A 221 9.59 9.81 43.62
C ARG A 221 10.84 10.25 42.87
N ASP A 222 11.23 11.50 43.09
CA ASP A 222 12.47 12.02 42.53
C ASP A 222 13.69 11.43 43.24
N SER A 223 14.73 11.14 42.46
CA SER A 223 16.03 10.67 42.96
C SER A 223 17.14 11.47 42.29
N ALA A 224 17.96 12.16 43.10
CA ALA A 224 19.11 12.91 42.59
C ALA A 224 20.15 11.98 41.94
N ASP A 225 20.35 10.79 42.50
CA ASP A 225 21.28 9.78 41.98
C ASP A 225 20.82 9.27 40.61
N LEU A 226 19.51 9.03 40.44
CA LEU A 226 18.95 8.67 39.14
C LEU A 226 19.18 9.78 38.11
N HIS A 227 18.92 11.04 38.46
CA HIS A 227 19.19 12.17 37.57
C HIS A 227 20.67 12.27 37.20
N ALA A 228 21.57 12.09 38.15
CA ALA A 228 23.02 12.10 37.91
C ALA A 228 23.49 10.94 37.00
N HIS A 229 22.84 9.77 37.08
CA HIS A 229 23.14 8.66 36.20
C HIS A 229 22.60 8.89 34.77
N MET A 230 21.37 9.39 34.64
CA MET A 230 20.75 9.70 33.33
C MET A 230 21.51 10.76 32.53
N THR A 231 22.28 11.65 33.17
CA THR A 231 23.13 12.59 32.41
C THR A 231 24.26 11.90 31.63
N HIS A 232 24.62 10.66 31.98
CA HIS A 232 25.71 9.90 31.37
C HIS A 232 25.26 8.60 30.69
N CYS A 233 24.09 8.05 31.03
CA CYS A 233 23.58 6.81 30.47
C CYS A 233 22.39 7.04 29.52
N PRO A 234 22.58 6.96 28.19
CA PRO A 234 21.48 7.14 27.23
C PRO A 234 20.39 6.08 27.37
N HIS A 235 20.73 4.85 27.78
CA HIS A 235 19.76 3.78 27.96
C HIS A 235 18.76 4.07 29.08
N CYS A 236 19.25 4.55 30.23
CA CYS A 236 18.40 4.93 31.36
C CYS A 236 17.57 6.18 31.07
N THR A 237 18.15 7.16 30.36
CA THR A 237 17.41 8.36 29.91
C THR A 237 16.27 8.00 28.96
N THR A 238 16.55 7.19 27.93
CA THR A 238 15.49 6.72 27.02
C THR A 238 14.45 5.88 27.74
N ALA A 239 14.85 5.00 28.68
CA ALA A 239 13.89 4.22 29.46
C ALA A 239 12.96 5.11 30.28
N TYR A 240 13.51 6.13 30.96
CA TYR A 240 12.73 7.09 31.72
C TYR A 240 11.75 7.86 30.83
N GLU A 241 12.22 8.39 29.69
CA GLU A 241 11.38 9.13 28.73
C GLU A 241 10.26 8.27 28.15
N GLU A 242 10.55 7.03 27.76
CA GLU A 242 9.56 6.08 27.25
C GLU A 242 8.48 5.76 28.29
N LEU A 243 8.88 5.49 29.54
CA LEU A 243 7.96 5.18 30.62
C LEU A 243 7.12 6.40 31.03
N ALA A 244 7.72 7.60 31.05
CA ALA A 244 6.99 8.85 31.27
C ALA A 244 5.97 9.10 30.15
N ALA A 245 6.35 8.90 28.88
CA ALA A 245 5.44 9.04 27.75
C ALA A 245 4.29 8.03 27.79
N LEU A 246 4.55 6.77 28.18
CA LEU A 246 3.52 5.75 28.38
C LEU A 246 2.54 6.11 29.51
N ARG A 247 3.01 6.75 30.58
CA ARG A 247 2.16 7.26 31.66
C ARG A 247 1.30 8.42 31.20
N ASP A 248 1.91 9.43 30.56
CA ASP A 248 1.27 10.72 30.29
C ASP A 248 0.35 10.68 29.05
N ALA A 249 0.73 9.93 28.02
CA ALA A 249 0.01 9.84 26.76
C ALA A 249 0.14 8.44 26.13
N PRO A 250 -0.40 7.38 26.77
CA PRO A 250 -0.15 5.99 26.39
C PRO A 250 -0.45 5.71 24.92
N ARG A 251 -1.59 6.18 24.41
CA ARG A 251 -1.98 5.96 23.01
C ARG A 251 -0.97 6.52 22.02
N THR A 252 -0.52 7.76 22.22
CA THR A 252 0.43 8.43 21.32
C THR A 252 1.81 7.80 21.44
N ALA A 253 2.26 7.54 22.67
CA ALA A 253 3.55 6.90 22.94
C ALA A 253 3.64 5.50 22.32
N LEU A 254 2.58 4.70 22.44
CA LEU A 254 2.49 3.38 21.83
C LEU A 254 2.47 3.44 20.31
N ALA A 255 1.68 4.34 19.71
CA ALA A 255 1.62 4.44 18.26
C ALA A 255 2.98 4.87 17.67
N GLU A 256 3.65 5.84 18.26
CA GLU A 256 4.99 6.27 17.85
C GLU A 256 6.06 5.21 18.14
N GLY A 257 5.94 4.50 19.27
CA GLY A 257 6.90 3.47 19.67
C GLY A 257 6.77 2.14 18.93
N LEU A 258 5.61 1.86 18.32
CA LEU A 258 5.30 0.58 17.67
C LEU A 258 5.12 0.67 16.16
N LEU A 259 5.07 1.89 15.57
CA LEU A 259 4.99 2.10 14.13
C LEU A 259 6.29 2.71 13.59
N PRO A 260 6.79 2.27 12.41
CA PRO A 260 8.01 2.82 11.82
C PRO A 260 7.88 4.27 11.31
N TRP A 261 6.65 4.75 11.12
CA TRP A 261 6.38 6.07 10.54
C TRP A 261 5.05 6.64 11.03
N GLY A 262 5.04 7.94 11.33
CA GLY A 262 3.80 8.70 11.52
C GLY A 262 2.89 8.21 12.65
N GLY A 263 3.43 7.58 13.70
CA GLY A 263 2.63 7.01 14.79
C GLY A 263 1.78 8.05 15.52
N THR A 264 2.35 9.22 15.80
CA THR A 264 1.61 10.37 16.35
C THR A 264 0.45 10.83 15.46
N ALA A 265 0.67 10.92 14.14
CA ALA A 265 -0.37 11.28 13.17
C ALA A 265 -1.46 10.21 13.07
N TYR A 266 -1.06 8.93 13.14
CA TYR A 266 -1.99 7.80 13.19
C TYR A 266 -2.87 7.85 14.45
N ALA A 267 -2.28 8.09 15.63
CA ALA A 267 -3.03 8.22 16.88
C ALA A 267 -3.95 9.45 16.93
N ALA A 268 -3.58 10.53 16.23
CA ALA A 268 -4.33 11.79 16.24
C ALA A 268 -5.69 11.71 15.51
N GLY A 269 -5.83 10.89 14.47
CA GLY A 269 -7.11 10.76 13.78
C GLY A 269 -8.18 10.08 14.64
N ASP A 270 -9.45 10.38 14.36
CA ASP A 270 -10.59 9.85 15.12
C ASP A 270 -10.89 8.38 14.73
N PRO A 271 -10.87 7.42 15.68
CA PRO A 271 -11.28 6.04 15.42
C PRO A 271 -12.72 5.91 14.88
N GLY A 272 -13.63 6.79 15.31
CA GLY A 272 -15.04 6.74 14.89
C GLY A 272 -15.25 7.07 13.41
N GLU A 273 -14.43 7.98 12.88
CA GLU A 273 -14.47 8.39 11.46
C GLU A 273 -13.80 7.37 10.53
N ARG A 274 -13.00 6.44 11.08
CA ARG A 274 -12.38 5.33 10.31
C ARG A 274 -13.31 4.13 10.13
N ALA A 275 -14.17 3.85 11.12
CA ALA A 275 -15.07 2.68 11.10
C ALA A 275 -16.26 2.89 10.15
N VAL A 276 -16.74 4.12 10.01
CA VAL A 276 -17.74 4.52 9.03
C VAL A 276 -16.96 4.98 7.81
N GLY A 277 -16.90 4.23 6.71
CA GLY A 277 -16.12 4.54 5.51
C GLY A 277 -16.54 5.82 4.77
N GLY A 278 -16.61 6.94 5.46
CA GLY A 278 -16.99 8.26 4.98
C GLY A 278 -15.77 9.03 4.48
N THR A 279 -16.00 9.79 3.41
CA THR A 279 -15.08 10.70 2.74
C THR A 279 -14.72 11.91 3.61
N GLY A 280 -14.21 11.67 4.82
CA GLY A 280 -13.64 12.70 5.69
C GLY A 280 -12.33 13.19 5.09
N ALA A 281 -12.36 14.39 4.51
CA ALA A 281 -11.18 15.06 4.01
C ALA A 281 -10.20 15.29 5.17
N TRP A 282 -9.07 14.58 5.15
CA TRP A 282 -7.91 14.89 5.98
C TRP A 282 -7.46 16.30 5.60
N ARG A 283 -7.82 17.28 6.44
CA ARG A 283 -7.46 18.68 6.23
C ARG A 283 -5.99 18.84 6.60
N SER A 284 -5.15 19.03 5.59
CA SER A 284 -3.74 19.39 5.74
C SER A 284 -3.59 20.78 6.40
N GLY A 285 -2.88 20.82 7.53
CA GLY A 285 -2.16 22.01 8.05
C GLY A 285 -2.98 23.12 8.75
N PRO A 286 -2.45 23.74 9.83
CA PRO A 286 -3.06 24.92 10.44
C PRO A 286 -2.67 26.19 9.67
N GLY A 287 -3.62 26.79 8.96
CA GLY A 287 -3.54 28.18 8.46
C GLY A 287 -4.21 29.14 9.46
N PRO A 288 -3.78 30.41 9.55
CA PRO A 288 -4.11 31.29 10.67
C PRO A 288 -5.59 31.69 10.65
N ALA A 289 -6.27 31.44 11.76
CA ALA A 289 -7.66 31.84 11.96
C ALA A 289 -7.74 33.36 12.20
N GLY A 290 -8.45 34.06 11.30
CA GLY A 290 -8.89 35.42 11.50
C GLY A 290 -10.09 35.49 12.44
N SER A 291 -9.90 36.25 13.53
CA SER A 291 -10.86 37.03 14.32
C SER A 291 -12.32 36.56 14.44
N GLY A 292 -12.75 36.27 15.67
CA GLY A 292 -14.16 36.41 16.04
C GLY A 292 -14.63 35.74 17.34
N ARG A 293 -14.51 36.48 18.45
CA ARG A 293 -15.39 36.51 19.63
C ARG A 293 -15.18 35.48 20.76
N GLU A 294 -14.68 36.00 21.89
CA GLU A 294 -14.55 35.34 23.20
C GLU A 294 -15.90 35.04 23.87
N PRO A 295 -15.89 34.11 24.83
CA PRO A 295 -16.29 34.46 26.19
C PRO A 295 -15.25 34.07 27.26
N GLU A 296 -15.21 34.88 28.31
CA GLU A 296 -14.36 34.80 29.50
C GLU A 296 -14.58 33.52 30.32
N GLY A 297 -13.50 32.98 30.89
CA GLY A 297 -13.51 31.89 31.86
C GLY A 297 -12.12 31.27 32.03
N GLY A 298 -11.31 31.84 32.92
CA GLY A 298 -9.90 31.52 33.05
C GLY A 298 -9.60 30.23 33.82
N GLU A 299 -8.85 29.33 33.18
CA GLU A 299 -8.01 28.33 33.83
C GLU A 299 -6.70 28.19 33.04
N ARG A 300 -5.57 28.23 33.75
CA ARG A 300 -4.21 28.25 33.19
C ARG A 300 -3.92 26.94 32.44
N ALA A 301 -3.72 27.02 31.12
CA ALA A 301 -3.23 25.92 30.31
C ALA A 301 -1.72 25.67 30.55
N PRO A 302 -1.25 24.42 30.68
CA PRO A 302 0.17 24.13 30.74
C PRO A 302 0.83 24.27 29.36
N ASP A 303 2.04 24.84 29.37
CA ASP A 303 2.90 25.13 28.22
C ASP A 303 3.24 23.85 27.44
N ARG A 304 2.62 23.66 26.27
CA ARG A 304 2.77 22.47 25.43
C ARG A 304 4.01 22.61 24.55
N ARG A 305 5.19 22.47 25.16
CA ARG A 305 6.46 22.36 24.43
C ARG A 305 6.46 21.08 23.60
N ARG A 306 6.37 21.28 22.28
CA ARG A 306 6.42 20.25 21.24
C ARG A 306 7.87 19.79 21.09
N THR A 307 8.30 18.80 21.87
CA THR A 307 9.56 18.10 21.63
C THR A 307 9.34 17.07 20.53
N VAL A 308 9.92 17.34 19.36
CA VAL A 308 10.13 16.33 18.33
C VAL A 308 11.26 15.45 18.84
N LEU A 309 10.96 14.21 19.20
CA LEU A 309 11.99 13.19 19.45
C LEU A 309 12.63 12.84 18.11
N VAL A 310 13.61 13.63 17.68
CA VAL A 310 14.55 13.22 16.64
C VAL A 310 15.52 12.26 17.30
N SER A 311 15.44 10.99 16.91
CA SER A 311 16.44 9.98 17.24
C SER A 311 17.78 10.37 16.61
N ALA A 312 18.60 11.10 17.38
CA ALA A 312 19.98 11.38 17.02
C ALA A 312 20.85 10.13 17.26
N VAL A 313 20.82 9.19 16.32
CA VAL A 313 21.90 8.20 16.16
C VAL A 313 22.58 8.45 14.82
N LEU A 314 23.34 9.54 14.77
CA LEU A 314 24.42 9.72 13.80
C LEU A 314 25.46 10.68 14.38
N GLY A 315 26.28 10.14 15.29
CA GLY A 315 27.26 10.91 16.04
C GLY A 315 28.60 10.22 16.23
N VAL A 316 28.97 9.25 15.38
CA VAL A 316 30.33 8.68 15.35
C VAL A 316 30.71 8.34 13.91
N ALA A 317 31.08 9.36 13.13
CA ALA A 317 31.87 9.17 11.88
C ALA A 317 32.49 10.44 11.29
N LEU A 318 32.09 11.67 11.69
CA LEU A 318 32.58 12.90 11.03
C LEU A 318 33.37 13.87 11.92
N LEU A 319 33.49 13.60 13.22
CA LEU A 319 34.33 14.41 14.13
C LEU A 319 35.86 14.30 13.92
N PRO A 320 36.46 13.24 13.30
CA PRO A 320 37.90 13.26 13.02
C PRO A 320 38.28 14.10 11.79
N VAL A 321 37.34 14.34 10.85
CA VAL A 321 37.65 15.03 9.57
C VAL A 321 37.59 16.55 9.73
N ALA A 322 36.69 17.07 10.57
CA ALA A 322 36.57 18.52 10.79
C ALA A 322 37.77 19.10 11.57
N VAL A 323 38.37 18.32 12.48
CA VAL A 323 39.57 18.74 13.23
C VAL A 323 40.83 18.70 12.36
N PHE A 324 40.92 17.76 11.41
CA PHE A 324 42.04 17.67 10.47
C PHE A 324 42.04 18.80 9.42
N LEU A 325 40.86 19.29 9.02
CA LEU A 325 40.73 20.40 8.06
C LEU A 325 40.91 21.79 8.69
N ALA A 326 40.68 21.95 10.00
CA ALA A 326 40.91 23.20 10.71
C ALA A 326 42.40 23.45 11.05
N ALA A 327 43.25 22.42 11.04
CA ALA A 327 44.65 22.51 11.44
C ALA A 327 45.63 22.90 10.30
N GLN A 328 45.17 23.04 9.05
CA GLN A 328 46.05 23.37 7.91
C GLN A 328 45.85 24.78 7.31
N GLY A 329 45.15 25.68 8.00
CA GLY A 329 44.93 27.06 7.56
C GLY A 329 45.93 28.06 8.14
N GLY A 330 47.14 28.15 7.60
CA GLY A 330 48.14 29.19 7.94
C GLY A 330 49.19 29.41 6.84
N SER A 331 48.99 30.47 6.04
CA SER A 331 49.69 31.00 4.84
C SER A 331 51.21 31.31 4.98
N PRO A 332 51.94 31.90 3.98
CA PRO A 332 51.72 32.08 2.52
C PRO A 332 52.92 31.62 1.62
N SER A 333 52.72 31.64 0.28
CA SER A 333 53.68 31.34 -0.82
C SER A 333 54.91 32.29 -0.90
N PRO A 334 56.04 31.92 -1.55
CA PRO A 334 56.17 32.04 -3.02
C PRO A 334 56.99 30.93 -3.76
N ASP A 335 56.72 30.79 -5.07
CA ASP A 335 57.43 29.98 -6.10
C ASP A 335 58.92 30.37 -6.34
N PRO A 336 59.70 29.80 -7.30
CA PRO A 336 59.58 28.57 -8.14
C PRO A 336 60.88 27.70 -8.13
N VAL A 337 60.95 26.61 -8.92
CA VAL A 337 62.08 26.18 -9.82
C VAL A 337 62.09 24.65 -10.05
N GLY A 338 61.83 24.27 -11.32
CA GLY A 338 62.71 23.45 -12.17
C GLY A 338 62.93 21.94 -11.96
N SER A 339 62.81 21.23 -13.10
CA SER A 339 63.44 19.94 -13.48
C SER A 339 62.67 18.66 -13.13
N ALA A 340 62.63 17.62 -13.96
CA ALA A 340 62.94 17.41 -15.37
C ALA A 340 62.37 16.02 -15.73
N ASN A 341 62.00 15.85 -17.00
CA ASN A 341 61.86 14.63 -17.81
C ASN A 341 62.03 13.25 -17.14
N THR A 342 61.13 12.31 -17.46
CA THR A 342 61.44 11.25 -18.46
C THR A 342 60.14 10.67 -19.03
N GLN A 343 60.15 10.58 -20.35
CA GLN A 343 59.09 10.20 -21.26
C GLN A 343 59.28 8.73 -21.64
N VAL A 344 58.20 7.93 -21.70
CA VAL A 344 58.14 6.70 -22.52
C VAL A 344 56.86 6.73 -23.36
N SER A 345 57.09 6.63 -24.67
CA SER A 345 56.20 6.69 -25.83
C SER A 345 55.38 5.38 -26.02
N THR A 346 54.03 5.44 -26.12
CA THR A 346 53.13 5.36 -27.33
C THR A 346 52.83 3.93 -27.87
N PRO A 347 51.74 3.66 -28.65
CA PRO A 347 50.35 4.21 -28.69
C PRO A 347 49.27 3.08 -28.96
N PRO A 348 48.13 3.26 -29.70
CA PRO A 348 46.78 3.28 -29.10
C PRO A 348 45.75 2.33 -29.76
N VAL A 349 44.53 2.25 -29.20
CA VAL A 349 43.32 1.92 -29.97
C VAL A 349 42.20 2.91 -29.63
N VAL A 350 41.72 3.56 -30.69
CA VAL A 350 40.67 4.59 -30.83
C VAL A 350 39.31 3.84 -30.97
N VAL A 351 38.10 4.29 -30.63
CA VAL A 351 37.28 5.45 -31.07
C VAL A 351 36.02 5.45 -30.18
N THR A 352 35.75 6.48 -29.36
CA THR A 352 34.91 7.69 -29.60
C THR A 352 33.41 7.43 -29.81
N VAL A 353 32.56 7.95 -28.91
CA VAL A 353 31.43 8.85 -29.24
C VAL A 353 31.17 9.76 -28.02
N THR A 354 31.44 11.06 -28.17
CA THR A 354 30.97 12.11 -27.27
C THR A 354 29.95 12.95 -28.04
N ALA A 355 28.79 13.15 -27.43
CA ALA A 355 27.78 14.11 -27.84
C ALA A 355 28.27 15.54 -27.60
N THR A 356 27.87 16.50 -28.46
CA THR A 356 27.26 17.78 -28.07
C THR A 356 27.07 18.74 -29.26
N VAL A 357 26.09 19.64 -29.08
CA VAL A 357 25.99 21.04 -29.56
C VAL A 357 24.93 21.38 -30.63
N SER A 358 23.90 22.08 -30.11
CA SER A 358 23.25 23.36 -30.47
C SER A 358 22.66 23.74 -31.84
N GLU A 359 21.51 24.39 -31.66
CA GLU A 359 20.80 25.42 -32.42
C GLU A 359 21.63 26.43 -33.24
N THR A 360 21.11 26.84 -34.40
CA THR A 360 20.89 28.24 -34.86
C THR A 360 20.16 28.27 -36.23
N PRO A 361 19.63 29.42 -36.73
CA PRO A 361 18.37 29.49 -37.48
C PRO A 361 18.45 30.19 -38.86
N SER A 362 17.28 30.36 -39.47
CA SER A 362 16.83 31.55 -40.23
C SER A 362 16.93 31.60 -41.77
N SER A 363 15.83 32.16 -42.30
CA SER A 363 15.69 33.05 -43.48
C SER A 363 15.15 32.40 -44.74
N ALA A 364 14.33 33.03 -45.59
CA ALA A 364 13.44 34.19 -45.56
C ALA A 364 12.84 34.27 -46.99
N SER A 365 11.59 34.71 -47.17
CA SER A 365 11.17 35.42 -48.39
C SER A 365 9.81 36.14 -48.23
N THR A 366 9.88 37.47 -48.10
CA THR A 366 9.06 38.57 -48.69
C THR A 366 7.66 38.26 -49.27
N SER A 367 6.50 38.76 -48.75
CA SER A 367 5.90 40.14 -48.69
C SER A 367 5.17 40.59 -50.00
N PRO A 368 4.13 41.48 -50.06
CA PRO A 368 3.28 42.11 -49.01
C PRO A 368 1.73 42.22 -49.29
N SER A 369 1.01 42.61 -48.22
CA SER A 369 -0.15 43.55 -48.13
C SER A 369 -1.55 43.22 -48.71
N ARG A 370 -2.57 43.17 -47.84
CA ARG A 370 -3.49 44.31 -47.54
C ARG A 370 -4.56 43.97 -46.48
N THR A 371 -4.82 44.97 -45.64
CA THR A 371 -5.86 45.15 -44.62
C THR A 371 -7.28 45.11 -45.16
N THR A 372 -8.24 44.57 -44.39
CA THR A 372 -9.38 45.32 -43.76
C THR A 372 -10.27 44.41 -42.90
N LYS A 373 -10.83 45.00 -41.83
CA LYS A 373 -11.76 44.42 -40.85
C LYS A 373 -13.22 44.50 -41.34
N SER A 374 -14.01 43.48 -40.97
CA SER A 374 -15.46 43.41 -40.63
C SER A 374 -16.51 44.06 -41.58
N PRO A 375 -17.67 43.40 -41.84
CA PRO A 375 -18.67 43.14 -40.80
C PRO A 375 -19.41 41.77 -40.86
N SER A 376 -19.95 41.35 -39.72
CA SER A 376 -21.04 40.37 -39.55
C SER A 376 -22.42 40.98 -39.95
N PRO A 377 -23.55 40.23 -39.93
CA PRO A 377 -23.79 38.81 -40.20
C PRO A 377 -24.95 38.59 -41.23
N THR A 378 -25.09 37.41 -41.83
CA THR A 378 -26.37 36.95 -42.40
C THR A 378 -26.53 35.43 -42.25
N ARG A 379 -27.75 35.01 -41.93
CA ARG A 379 -28.18 33.68 -41.51
C ARG A 379 -28.37 32.70 -42.68
N SER A 380 -28.07 31.42 -42.41
CA SER A 380 -28.58 30.17 -43.03
C SER A 380 -28.21 29.85 -44.50
N PRO A 381 -28.21 28.57 -44.95
CA PRO A 381 -28.66 27.33 -44.28
C PRO A 381 -27.62 26.18 -44.22
N SER A 382 -28.00 25.15 -43.47
CA SER A 382 -27.32 23.87 -43.22
C SER A 382 -26.89 23.10 -44.49
N PRO A 383 -25.68 22.47 -44.54
CA PRO A 383 -25.31 21.54 -45.58
C PRO A 383 -25.59 20.08 -45.19
N THR A 384 -26.19 19.40 -46.15
CA THR A 384 -26.54 17.99 -46.26
C THR A 384 -25.36 17.05 -45.97
N ARG A 385 -25.60 16.00 -45.16
CA ARG A 385 -24.68 14.89 -44.91
C ARG A 385 -24.38 14.13 -46.20
N THR A 386 -23.17 14.30 -46.74
CA THR A 386 -22.58 13.39 -47.72
C THR A 386 -22.25 12.06 -47.03
N ALA A 387 -22.76 10.95 -47.58
CA ALA A 387 -22.45 9.61 -47.13
C ALA A 387 -20.96 9.30 -47.39
N SER A 388 -20.23 8.94 -46.32
CA SER A 388 -18.86 8.44 -46.40
C SER A 388 -18.87 6.99 -46.95
N PRO A 389 -17.85 6.57 -47.72
CA PRO A 389 -17.81 5.23 -48.32
C PRO A 389 -17.79 4.13 -47.25
N LYS A 390 -18.57 3.07 -47.47
CA LYS A 390 -18.63 1.86 -46.63
C LYS A 390 -17.23 1.19 -46.61
N PRO A 391 -16.63 0.89 -45.44
CA PRO A 391 -15.41 0.12 -45.38
C PRO A 391 -15.65 -1.30 -45.92
N PRO A 392 -14.63 -1.93 -46.56
CA PRO A 392 -14.74 -3.32 -47.01
C PRO A 392 -14.98 -4.27 -45.83
N PRO A 393 -15.59 -5.44 -46.04
CA PRO A 393 -15.83 -6.41 -44.96
C PRO A 393 -14.50 -6.82 -44.33
N SER A 394 -14.38 -6.58 -43.03
CA SER A 394 -13.19 -6.89 -42.23
C SER A 394 -12.86 -8.37 -42.34
N SER A 395 -11.72 -8.68 -42.97
CA SER A 395 -11.09 -9.99 -42.88
C SER A 395 -10.88 -10.32 -41.40
N THR A 396 -11.40 -11.47 -40.95
CA THR A 396 -11.18 -11.99 -39.60
C THR A 396 -9.69 -12.18 -39.37
N ARG A 397 -9.02 -11.19 -38.77
CA ARG A 397 -7.62 -11.31 -38.41
C ARG A 397 -7.53 -12.25 -37.20
N PRO A 398 -6.73 -13.32 -37.26
CA PRO A 398 -6.53 -14.19 -36.11
C PRO A 398 -5.86 -13.41 -34.97
N LEU A 399 -6.22 -13.75 -33.74
CA LEU A 399 -5.51 -13.31 -32.54
C LEU A 399 -4.08 -13.86 -32.63
N SER A 400 -3.10 -12.98 -32.54
CA SER A 400 -1.68 -13.31 -32.75
C SER A 400 -0.82 -12.47 -31.83
N GLY A 401 0.48 -12.78 -31.73
CA GLY A 401 1.47 -12.20 -30.82
C GLY A 401 1.69 -10.67 -30.82
N SER A 402 0.82 -9.88 -31.46
CA SER A 402 0.76 -8.42 -31.34
C SER A 402 -0.45 -7.99 -30.50
N PHE A 403 -0.31 -6.98 -29.64
CA PHE A 403 -1.45 -6.44 -28.88
C PHE A 403 -2.54 -5.88 -29.81
N ALA A 404 -3.75 -6.42 -29.72
CA ALA A 404 -4.91 -6.01 -30.48
C ALA A 404 -6.18 -6.02 -29.61
N GLN A 405 -7.20 -5.28 -30.03
CA GLN A 405 -8.53 -5.48 -29.47
C GLN A 405 -9.03 -6.89 -29.79
N VAL A 406 -9.70 -7.51 -28.82
CA VAL A 406 -10.32 -8.83 -28.94
C VAL A 406 -11.83 -8.62 -28.97
N VAL A 407 -12.42 -8.69 -30.16
CA VAL A 407 -13.80 -8.28 -30.42
C VAL A 407 -14.69 -9.50 -30.57
N ASN A 408 -15.78 -9.55 -29.82
CA ASN A 408 -16.80 -10.59 -29.96
C ASN A 408 -17.53 -10.45 -31.30
N VAL A 409 -17.63 -11.53 -32.07
CA VAL A 409 -18.23 -11.49 -33.41
C VAL A 409 -19.74 -11.26 -33.38
N ALA A 410 -20.45 -11.75 -32.36
CA ALA A 410 -21.91 -11.55 -32.26
C ALA A 410 -22.29 -10.16 -31.77
N SER A 411 -21.65 -9.66 -30.72
CA SER A 411 -22.04 -8.39 -30.08
C SER A 411 -21.26 -7.18 -30.58
N GLY A 412 -20.09 -7.38 -31.20
CA GLY A 412 -19.17 -6.29 -31.55
C GLY A 412 -18.50 -5.62 -30.35
N LEU A 413 -18.67 -6.15 -29.14
CA LEU A 413 -18.06 -5.63 -27.92
C LEU A 413 -16.64 -6.18 -27.73
N CYS A 414 -15.79 -5.39 -27.08
CA CYS A 414 -14.40 -5.71 -26.81
C CYS A 414 -14.25 -6.41 -25.45
N LEU A 415 -13.35 -7.38 -25.39
CA LEU A 415 -12.84 -7.95 -24.16
C LEU A 415 -12.10 -6.87 -23.35
N ASP A 416 -12.60 -6.55 -22.16
CA ASP A 416 -12.12 -5.43 -21.36
C ASP A 416 -11.91 -5.85 -19.90
N VAL A 417 -10.94 -5.23 -19.22
CA VAL A 417 -10.78 -5.34 -17.77
C VAL A 417 -11.69 -4.31 -17.12
N SER A 418 -12.59 -4.73 -16.23
CA SER A 418 -13.69 -3.90 -15.74
C SER A 418 -13.28 -2.77 -14.80
N ASP A 419 -12.14 -2.90 -14.12
CA ASP A 419 -11.67 -1.99 -13.08
C ASP A 419 -10.12 -2.04 -12.98
N ALA A 420 -9.57 -1.57 -11.87
CA ALA A 420 -8.15 -1.59 -11.57
C ALA A 420 -7.55 -3.01 -11.65
N PHE A 421 -6.29 -3.08 -12.10
CA PHE A 421 -5.56 -4.32 -12.24
C PHE A 421 -5.25 -4.94 -10.86
N SER A 422 -5.89 -6.07 -10.60
CA SER A 422 -5.67 -6.88 -9.39
C SER A 422 -6.03 -8.32 -9.69
N ASN A 423 -5.43 -9.27 -8.96
CA ASN A 423 -5.73 -10.68 -9.12
C ASN A 423 -7.22 -10.95 -8.87
N GLY A 424 -7.90 -11.46 -9.88
CA GLY A 424 -9.32 -11.72 -9.89
C GLY A 424 -10.20 -10.57 -10.38
N THR A 425 -9.67 -9.42 -10.83
CA THR A 425 -10.50 -8.38 -11.47
C THR A 425 -11.24 -8.98 -12.67
N ASP A 426 -12.52 -8.62 -12.83
CA ASP A 426 -13.36 -9.16 -13.90
C ASP A 426 -12.88 -8.73 -15.28
N VAL A 427 -12.94 -9.69 -16.19
CA VAL A 427 -12.91 -9.42 -17.61
C VAL A 427 -14.35 -9.47 -18.11
N ILE A 428 -14.74 -8.43 -18.83
CA ILE A 428 -16.11 -8.19 -19.29
C ILE A 428 -16.12 -7.91 -20.79
N THR A 429 -17.30 -7.78 -21.37
CA THR A 429 -17.47 -7.14 -22.68
C THR A 429 -17.89 -5.70 -22.53
N ALA A 430 -17.19 -4.78 -23.19
CA ALA A 430 -17.48 -3.34 -23.17
C ALA A 430 -17.50 -2.75 -24.59
N PRO A 431 -18.12 -1.57 -24.80
CA PRO A 431 -17.97 -0.84 -26.06
C PRO A 431 -16.49 -0.63 -26.40
N CYS A 432 -16.13 -0.93 -27.64
CA CYS A 432 -14.74 -0.83 -28.08
C CYS A 432 -14.24 0.63 -28.08
N SER A 433 -13.04 0.84 -27.56
CA SER A 433 -12.37 2.13 -27.38
C SER A 433 -10.86 1.99 -27.56
N SER A 434 -10.14 3.10 -27.66
CA SER A 434 -8.67 3.06 -27.73
C SER A 434 -7.98 2.63 -26.43
N SER A 435 -8.74 2.28 -25.37
CA SER A 435 -8.20 1.88 -24.07
C SER A 435 -7.20 0.74 -24.18
N ARG A 436 -6.13 0.81 -23.37
CA ARG A 436 -5.16 -0.28 -23.25
C ARG A 436 -5.74 -1.49 -22.52
N THR A 437 -6.79 -1.31 -21.70
CA THR A 437 -7.48 -2.41 -20.98
C THR A 437 -8.23 -3.35 -21.92
N GLN A 438 -8.50 -2.89 -23.15
CA GLN A 438 -9.17 -3.66 -24.20
C GLN A 438 -8.21 -4.32 -25.17
N ARG A 439 -6.89 -4.22 -24.95
CA ARG A 439 -5.88 -4.74 -25.85
C ARG A 439 -5.21 -5.95 -25.22
N TRP A 440 -5.15 -7.04 -25.96
CA TRP A 440 -4.60 -8.31 -25.50
C TRP A 440 -3.64 -8.87 -26.53
N ARG A 441 -2.65 -9.63 -26.06
CA ARG A 441 -1.70 -10.38 -26.88
C ARG A 441 -1.77 -11.84 -26.50
N VAL A 442 -1.81 -12.72 -27.50
CA VAL A 442 -1.62 -14.16 -27.29
C VAL A 442 -0.11 -14.43 -27.22
N ASP A 443 0.32 -15.04 -26.12
CA ASP A 443 1.65 -15.62 -25.94
C ASP A 443 1.52 -17.12 -26.19
N ASP A 444 1.77 -17.55 -27.43
CA ASP A 444 1.58 -18.95 -27.85
C ASP A 444 2.56 -19.91 -27.16
N ASP A 445 3.75 -19.42 -26.76
CA ASP A 445 4.78 -20.24 -26.10
C ASP A 445 4.35 -20.65 -24.69
N ARG A 446 3.72 -19.73 -23.95
CA ARG A 446 3.23 -19.98 -22.59
C ARG A 446 1.72 -20.26 -22.51
N GLY A 447 1.02 -20.13 -23.64
CA GLY A 447 -0.43 -20.26 -23.73
C GLY A 447 -1.19 -19.17 -22.99
N LEU A 448 -0.68 -17.93 -22.91
CA LEU A 448 -1.29 -16.86 -22.11
C LEU A 448 -2.00 -15.82 -22.98
N LEU A 449 -3.09 -15.22 -22.48
CA LEU A 449 -3.63 -13.98 -23.04
C LEU A 449 -3.23 -12.81 -22.13
N GLN A 450 -2.19 -12.08 -22.51
CA GLN A 450 -1.61 -10.99 -21.72
C GLN A 450 -2.30 -9.65 -22.02
N SER A 451 -2.57 -8.86 -20.99
CA SER A 451 -3.13 -7.52 -21.12
C SER A 451 -2.08 -6.50 -21.58
N ALA A 452 -2.48 -5.56 -22.44
CA ALA A 452 -1.61 -4.46 -22.83
C ALA A 452 -1.58 -3.35 -21.78
N ALA A 453 -2.63 -3.18 -20.97
CA ALA A 453 -2.67 -2.13 -19.95
C ALA A 453 -1.67 -2.41 -18.82
N ASP A 454 -1.53 -3.68 -18.46
CA ASP A 454 -0.54 -4.17 -17.52
C ASP A 454 -0.03 -5.55 -18.00
N PRO A 455 1.18 -5.62 -18.58
CA PRO A 455 1.76 -6.86 -19.06
C PRO A 455 1.99 -7.91 -17.97
N ASP A 456 1.96 -7.55 -16.70
CA ASP A 456 2.11 -8.53 -15.63
C ASP A 456 0.83 -9.34 -15.44
N PHE A 457 -0.29 -8.97 -16.08
CA PHE A 457 -1.58 -9.66 -15.95
C PHE A 457 -2.03 -10.39 -17.22
N CYS A 458 -2.52 -11.60 -16.99
CA CYS A 458 -3.01 -12.53 -17.99
C CYS A 458 -4.46 -12.92 -17.70
N LEU A 459 -5.20 -13.31 -18.75
CA LEU A 459 -6.55 -13.87 -18.61
C LEU A 459 -6.50 -15.11 -17.71
N ASP A 460 -7.48 -15.23 -16.83
CA ASP A 460 -7.59 -16.30 -15.82
C ASP A 460 -8.99 -16.90 -15.86
N SER A 461 -9.05 -18.24 -15.95
CA SER A 461 -10.29 -19.01 -15.88
C SER A 461 -10.81 -19.18 -14.45
N ARG A 462 -10.11 -18.62 -13.45
CA ARG A 462 -10.46 -18.70 -12.01
C ARG A 462 -10.59 -20.12 -11.47
N GLY A 463 -9.95 -21.06 -12.14
CA GLY A 463 -9.97 -22.48 -11.80
C GLY A 463 -11.30 -23.21 -12.01
N ALA A 464 -12.33 -22.58 -12.59
CA ALA A 464 -13.61 -23.23 -12.84
C ALA A 464 -14.43 -22.55 -13.96
N THR A 465 -15.22 -23.34 -14.69
CA THR A 465 -16.03 -22.83 -15.82
C THR A 465 -17.20 -21.95 -15.41
N HIS A 466 -17.66 -22.03 -14.16
CA HIS A 466 -18.84 -21.29 -13.66
C HIS A 466 -18.50 -19.96 -12.95
N ARG A 467 -17.22 -19.57 -12.87
CA ARG A 467 -16.76 -18.38 -12.13
C ARG A 467 -16.49 -17.16 -13.03
N GLY A 468 -16.85 -17.27 -14.31
CA GLY A 468 -16.48 -16.29 -15.34
C GLY A 468 -14.97 -16.29 -15.59
N VAL A 469 -14.48 -15.20 -16.18
CA VAL A 469 -13.05 -14.97 -16.44
C VAL A 469 -12.59 -13.68 -15.80
N GLY A 470 -11.36 -13.69 -15.32
CA GLY A 470 -10.72 -12.54 -14.71
C GLY A 470 -9.31 -12.34 -15.24
N ILE A 471 -8.56 -11.50 -14.55
CA ILE A 471 -7.11 -11.38 -14.74
C ILE A 471 -6.35 -11.89 -13.53
N TRP A 472 -5.13 -12.37 -13.75
CA TRP A 472 -4.21 -12.79 -12.71
C TRP A 472 -2.76 -12.58 -13.17
N GLU A 473 -1.83 -12.43 -12.23
CA GLU A 473 -0.40 -12.30 -12.52
C GLU A 473 0.11 -13.44 -13.44
N CYS A 474 0.64 -13.09 -14.61
CA CYS A 474 1.16 -14.01 -15.63
C CYS A 474 2.22 -14.96 -15.08
N ASP A 475 3.07 -14.48 -14.17
CA ASP A 475 4.15 -15.28 -13.55
C ASP A 475 3.62 -16.46 -12.70
N SER A 476 2.32 -16.45 -12.36
CA SER A 476 1.69 -17.59 -11.71
C SER A 476 1.49 -18.81 -12.64
N VAL A 477 1.85 -18.71 -13.93
CA VAL A 477 1.75 -19.81 -14.91
C VAL A 477 2.61 -21.03 -14.55
N GLU A 478 3.75 -20.81 -13.90
CA GLU A 478 4.62 -21.90 -13.41
C GLU A 478 4.16 -22.45 -12.05
N GLY A 479 3.11 -21.86 -11.48
CA GLY A 479 2.55 -22.26 -10.20
C GLY A 479 1.61 -23.46 -10.28
N ARG A 480 1.29 -24.01 -9.11
CA ARG A 480 0.30 -25.10 -8.92
C ARG A 480 -1.08 -24.88 -9.55
N ASN A 481 -1.47 -23.62 -9.80
CA ASN A 481 -2.72 -23.25 -10.46
C ASN A 481 -2.51 -22.63 -11.85
N GLY A 482 -1.29 -22.69 -12.40
CA GLY A 482 -0.92 -22.00 -13.63
C GLY A 482 -1.75 -22.42 -14.85
N ARG A 483 -2.31 -23.63 -14.83
CA ARG A 483 -3.28 -24.10 -15.84
C ARG A 483 -4.52 -23.21 -15.98
N ASN A 484 -4.88 -22.43 -14.96
CA ASN A 484 -6.01 -21.50 -15.03
C ASN A 484 -5.71 -20.30 -15.96
N LEU A 485 -4.43 -19.99 -16.15
CA LEU A 485 -3.98 -18.89 -17.02
C LEU A 485 -3.73 -19.33 -18.45
N MET A 486 -3.69 -20.64 -18.68
CA MET A 486 -3.41 -21.20 -19.99
C MET A 486 -4.69 -21.28 -20.82
N PHE A 487 -4.66 -20.68 -22.00
CA PHE A 487 -5.73 -20.68 -22.99
C PHE A 487 -5.17 -21.01 -24.37
N VAL A 488 -5.95 -21.73 -25.16
CA VAL A 488 -5.68 -21.97 -26.58
C VAL A 488 -6.65 -21.13 -27.39
N VAL A 489 -6.09 -20.34 -28.33
CA VAL A 489 -6.89 -19.66 -29.34
C VAL A 489 -6.75 -20.39 -30.66
N ASP A 490 -7.86 -20.82 -31.26
CA ASP A 490 -7.83 -21.48 -32.56
C ASP A 490 -8.09 -20.52 -33.73
N GLY A 491 -7.90 -21.03 -34.96
CA GLY A 491 -8.13 -20.28 -36.19
C GLY A 491 -9.59 -19.86 -36.42
N ASP A 492 -10.52 -20.45 -35.68
CA ASP A 492 -11.94 -20.13 -35.69
C ASP A 492 -12.31 -18.98 -34.72
N GLY A 493 -11.35 -18.55 -33.90
CA GLY A 493 -11.49 -17.47 -32.92
C GLY A 493 -12.07 -17.91 -31.58
N LEU A 494 -12.07 -19.21 -31.25
CA LEU A 494 -12.46 -19.67 -29.92
C LEU A 494 -11.28 -19.52 -28.96
N ILE A 495 -11.55 -18.95 -27.78
CA ILE A 495 -10.59 -18.85 -26.68
C ILE A 495 -10.96 -19.91 -25.65
N ARG A 496 -10.13 -20.95 -25.47
CA ARG A 496 -10.48 -22.15 -24.69
C ARG A 496 -9.52 -22.37 -23.53
N PRO A 497 -10.00 -22.50 -22.28
CA PRO A 497 -9.14 -22.67 -21.12
C PRO A 497 -8.54 -24.09 -21.07
N ALA A 498 -7.27 -24.20 -20.67
CA ALA A 498 -6.58 -25.47 -20.54
C ALA A 498 -7.16 -26.38 -19.45
N ILE A 499 -7.84 -25.82 -18.45
CA ILE A 499 -8.53 -26.59 -17.41
C ILE A 499 -9.81 -27.28 -17.90
N ALA A 500 -10.39 -26.80 -19.01
CA ALA A 500 -11.67 -27.28 -19.55
C ALA A 500 -11.72 -27.02 -21.07
N PHE A 501 -10.90 -27.73 -21.84
CA PHE A 501 -10.74 -27.49 -23.28
C PHE A 501 -12.03 -27.69 -24.12
N GLY A 502 -13.03 -28.38 -23.55
CA GLY A 502 -14.37 -28.52 -24.13
C GLY A 502 -15.27 -27.29 -23.96
N THR A 503 -14.80 -26.22 -23.32
CA THR A 503 -15.51 -24.94 -23.20
C THR A 503 -14.78 -23.81 -23.91
N ALA A 504 -15.49 -22.71 -24.19
CA ALA A 504 -14.97 -21.50 -24.80
C ALA A 504 -15.46 -20.25 -24.06
N VAL A 505 -14.68 -19.17 -24.11
CA VAL A 505 -15.09 -17.85 -23.62
C VAL A 505 -16.25 -17.35 -24.46
N THR A 506 -17.40 -17.14 -23.81
CA THR A 506 -18.65 -16.75 -24.44
C THR A 506 -19.10 -15.38 -23.94
N GLY A 507 -19.48 -14.51 -24.88
CA GLY A 507 -20.18 -13.26 -24.55
C GLY A 507 -21.60 -13.57 -24.08
N GLY A 508 -21.93 -13.23 -22.83
CA GLY A 508 -23.25 -13.43 -22.23
C GLY A 508 -24.21 -12.28 -22.50
N ALA A 509 -25.40 -12.35 -21.90
CA ALA A 509 -26.32 -11.21 -21.84
C ALA A 509 -25.72 -10.09 -20.96
N GLY A 510 -25.84 -8.84 -21.40
CA GLY A 510 -25.23 -7.69 -20.71
C GLY A 510 -23.74 -7.57 -21.02
N ASN A 511 -22.90 -7.39 -19.99
CA ASN A 511 -21.45 -7.27 -20.11
C ASN A 511 -20.67 -8.51 -19.61
N GLY A 512 -21.37 -9.55 -19.14
CA GLY A 512 -20.75 -10.71 -18.52
C GLY A 512 -20.08 -11.67 -19.51
N LEU A 513 -19.08 -12.39 -19.03
CA LEU A 513 -18.40 -13.48 -19.74
C LEU A 513 -18.56 -14.79 -18.99
N SER A 514 -18.77 -15.87 -19.74
CA SER A 514 -18.91 -17.24 -19.23
C SER A 514 -17.98 -18.19 -19.98
N LEU A 515 -17.72 -19.37 -19.39
CA LEU A 515 -17.05 -20.48 -20.07
C LEU A 515 -18.11 -21.56 -20.36
N GLU A 516 -18.61 -21.59 -21.58
CA GLU A 516 -19.70 -22.49 -22.01
C GLU A 516 -19.18 -23.59 -22.92
N SER A 517 -19.92 -24.69 -23.07
CA SER A 517 -19.57 -25.77 -24.00
C SER A 517 -19.24 -25.23 -25.38
N ALA A 518 -18.05 -25.57 -25.88
CA ALA A 518 -17.52 -25.07 -27.13
C ALA A 518 -18.39 -25.55 -28.30
N GLY A 519 -18.84 -24.60 -29.12
CA GLY A 519 -19.66 -24.82 -30.30
C GLY A 519 -19.35 -23.80 -31.39
N GLY A 520 -20.11 -23.87 -32.50
CA GLY A 520 -19.88 -23.00 -33.66
C GLY A 520 -20.51 -21.60 -33.57
N GLY A 521 -21.13 -21.23 -32.45
CA GLY A 521 -21.94 -20.02 -32.30
C GLY A 521 -21.14 -18.72 -32.35
N ALA A 522 -21.69 -17.68 -32.98
CA ALA A 522 -21.00 -16.39 -33.14
C ALA A 522 -20.67 -15.68 -31.80
N GLY A 523 -21.40 -15.98 -30.73
CA GLY A 523 -21.13 -15.44 -29.38
C GLY A 523 -19.86 -15.99 -28.72
N GLN A 524 -19.30 -17.07 -29.24
CA GLN A 524 -18.05 -17.69 -28.79
C GLN A 524 -16.85 -17.35 -29.69
N ARG A 525 -17.09 -16.63 -30.79
CA ARG A 525 -16.06 -16.27 -31.76
C ARG A 525 -15.51 -14.88 -31.47
N TRP A 526 -14.18 -14.79 -31.42
CA TRP A 526 -13.44 -13.57 -31.14
C TRP A 526 -12.47 -13.30 -32.29
N ARG A 527 -12.38 -12.03 -32.70
CA ARG A 527 -11.47 -11.59 -33.76
C ARG A 527 -10.53 -10.51 -33.25
N ALA A 528 -9.31 -10.47 -33.81
CA ALA A 528 -8.42 -9.35 -33.60
C ALA A 528 -8.81 -8.17 -34.49
N GLY A 529 -8.77 -6.95 -33.97
CA GLY A 529 -8.81 -5.74 -34.78
C GLY A 529 -9.61 -4.60 -34.18
N ALA A 530 -9.46 -3.41 -34.75
CA ALA A 530 -10.31 -2.27 -34.43
C ALA A 530 -11.77 -2.63 -34.76
N ALA A 531 -12.68 -2.31 -33.85
CA ALA A 531 -14.11 -2.45 -34.09
C ALA A 531 -14.58 -1.62 -35.29
#